data_AF-A0A0M4N926-F1
#
_entry.id   AF-A0A0M4N926-F1
#
_cell.length_a   1.000
_cell.length_b   1.000
_cell.length_c   1.000
_cell.angle_alpha   90.00
_cell.angle_beta   90.00
_cell.angle_gamma   90.00
#
_symmetry.space_group_name_H-M   'P 1'
#
loop_
_entity.id
_entity.type
_entity.pdbx_description
1 polymer ?
#
loop_
_entity_poly.entity_id
_entity_poly.type
_entity_poly.pdbx_seq_one_letter_code
_entity_poly.pdbx_strand_id
1 'polypeptide(L)'
;MKPIDEIIEHELSRFLEAVTNKFHSEMERGIRNASAGIVAFITEDNGPTRNTMSVYEFSQCSRCKTYHSNLEKHVCRGNIPNA
;
A
#
# COMPACT_ATOMS: atom_id res chain seq x y z
N MET A 1 12.93 0.86 48.62
CA MET A 1 13.01 1.59 47.34
C MET A 1 13.40 0.60 46.28
N LYS A 2 12.70 0.56 45.14
CA LYS A 2 13.21 -0.22 44.00
C LYS A 2 14.54 0.39 43.53
N PRO A 3 15.51 -0.43 43.12
CA PRO A 3 16.74 0.06 42.48
C PRO A 3 16.37 0.97 41.31
N ILE A 4 17.13 2.06 41.12
CA ILE A 4 16.90 3.01 40.02
C ILE A 4 16.90 2.29 38.66
N ASP A 5 17.71 1.24 38.54
CA ASP A 5 17.84 0.43 37.33
C ASP A 5 16.51 -0.27 36.95
N GLU A 6 15.78 -0.83 37.91
CA GLU A 6 14.47 -1.44 37.66
C GLU A 6 13.42 -0.42 37.19
N ILE A 7 13.50 0.82 37.69
CA ILE A 7 12.59 1.90 37.27
C ILE A 7 12.90 2.31 35.83
N ILE A 8 14.19 2.43 35.49
CA ILE A 8 14.63 2.79 34.15
C ILE A 8 14.23 1.69 33.14
N GLU A 9 14.48 0.42 33.45
CA GLU A 9 14.12 -0.70 32.57
C GLU A 9 12.61 -0.78 32.33
N HIS A 10 11.81 -0.57 33.38
CA HIS A 10 10.35 -0.56 33.27
C HIS A 10 9.86 0.57 32.36
N GLU A 11 10.36 1.79 32.53
CA GLU A 11 9.95 2.93 31.71
C GLU A 11 10.46 2.82 30.27
N LEU A 12 11.67 2.29 30.05
CA LEU A 12 12.20 2.02 28.72
C LEU A 12 11.33 0.98 27.99
N SER A 13 10.92 -0.08 28.69
CA SER A 13 10.06 -1.13 28.14
C SER A 13 8.71 -0.57 27.71
N ARG A 14 8.08 0.25 28.55
CA ARG A 14 6.81 0.93 28.24
C ARG A 14 6.93 1.87 27.05
N PHE A 15 8.04 2.60 26.96
CA PHE A 15 8.31 3.48 25.83
C PHE A 15 8.43 2.68 24.53
N LEU A 16 9.23 1.61 24.52
CA LEU A 16 9.41 0.76 23.34
C LEU A 16 8.10 0.11 22.89
N GLU A 17 7.28 -0.34 23.84
CA GLU A 17 5.95 -0.87 23.54
C GLU A 17 5.05 0.18 22.87
N ALA A 18 5.00 1.40 23.43
CA ALA A 18 4.21 2.49 22.87
C ALA A 18 4.67 2.87 21.45
N VAL A 19 5.99 2.95 21.22
CA VAL A 19 6.56 3.22 19.89
C VAL A 19 6.22 2.12 18.90
N THR A 20 6.37 0.86 19.31
CA THR A 20 6.09 -0.31 18.46
C THR A 20 4.62 -0.37 18.06
N ASN A 21 3.72 -0.17 19.02
CA ASN A 21 2.28 -0.13 18.77
C ASN A 21 1.90 1.01 17.83
N LYS A 22 2.49 2.20 18.00
CA LYS A 22 2.25 3.32 17.10
C LYS A 22 2.76 3.04 15.69
N PHE A 23 3.97 2.47 15.57
CA PHE A 23 4.53 2.10 14.28
C PHE A 23 3.64 1.10 13.53
N HIS A 24 3.18 0.04 14.19
CA HIS A 24 2.28 -0.94 13.58
C HIS A 24 0.96 -0.32 13.12
N SER A 25 0.35 0.53 13.97
CA SER A 25 -0.91 1.21 13.63
C SER A 25 -0.76 2.13 12.40
N GLU A 26 0.34 2.87 12.32
CA GLU A 26 0.62 3.76 11.19
C GLU A 26 0.94 2.99 9.91
N MET A 27 1.71 1.90 10.02
CA MET A 27 2.02 1.03 8.90
C MET A 27 0.75 0.36 8.35
N GLU A 28 -0.10 -0.18 9.22
CA GLU A 28 -1.37 -0.78 8.83
C GLU A 28 -2.29 0.26 8.17
N ARG A 29 -2.37 1.48 8.71
CA ARG A 29 -3.11 2.58 8.11
C ARG A 29 -2.57 2.94 6.73
N GLY A 30 -1.25 3.00 6.56
CA GLY A 30 -0.59 3.24 5.27
C GLY A 30 -0.94 2.17 4.25
N ILE A 31 -0.85 0.89 4.62
CA ILE A 31 -1.20 -0.25 3.76
C ILE A 31 -2.68 -0.18 3.35
N ARG A 32 -3.59 0.06 4.31
CA ARG A 32 -5.04 0.17 4.04
C ARG A 32 -5.37 1.33 3.10
N ASN A 33 -4.75 2.49 3.31
CA ASN A 33 -4.96 3.64 2.42
C ASN A 33 -4.45 3.35 1.02
N ALA A 34 -3.28 2.71 0.91
CA ALA A 34 -2.71 2.37 -0.39
C ALA A 34 -3.55 1.31 -1.12
N SER A 35 -4.01 0.27 -0.42
CA SER A 35 -4.86 -0.76 -1.00
C SER A 35 -6.24 -0.21 -1.38
N ALA A 36 -6.82 0.69 -0.59
CA ALA A 36 -8.06 1.37 -0.93
C ALA A 36 -7.92 2.20 -2.21
N GLY A 37 -6.79 2.91 -2.39
CA GLY A 37 -6.48 3.63 -3.63
C GLY A 37 -6.39 2.70 -4.84
N ILE A 38 -5.74 1.54 -4.69
CA ILE A 38 -5.66 0.52 -5.75
C ILE A 38 -7.04 -0.08 -6.07
N VAL A 39 -7.83 -0.41 -5.05
CA VAL A 39 -9.18 -0.96 -5.24
C VAL A 39 -10.10 0.05 -5.92
N ALA A 40 -10.08 1.31 -5.50
CA ALA A 40 -10.83 2.39 -6.14
C ALA A 40 -10.45 2.50 -7.63
N PHE A 41 -9.15 2.51 -7.94
CA PHE A 41 -8.66 2.56 -9.31
C PHE A 41 -9.09 1.35 -10.17
N ILE A 42 -9.03 0.13 -9.63
CA ILE A 42 -9.49 -1.08 -10.34
C ILE A 42 -11.01 -1.06 -10.56
N THR A 43 -11.77 -0.58 -9.58
CA THR A 43 -13.24 -0.58 -9.62
C THR A 43 -13.85 0.58 -10.38
N GLU A 44 -13.11 1.68 -10.58
CA GLU A 44 -13.49 2.81 -11.45
C GLU A 44 -13.70 2.40 -12.91
N ASP A 45 -13.17 1.25 -13.36
CA ASP A 45 -13.39 0.69 -14.71
C ASP A 45 -14.86 0.25 -14.96
N ASN A 46 -15.75 0.37 -13.96
CA ASN A 46 -17.19 0.08 -14.06
C ASN A 46 -18.10 1.33 -14.12
N GLY A 47 -17.57 2.56 -14.18
CA GLY A 47 -18.39 3.78 -14.19
C GLY A 47 -17.71 5.00 -14.82
N PRO A 48 -18.47 6.02 -15.28
CA PRO A 48 -17.89 7.13 -16.01
C PRO A 48 -17.20 8.13 -15.06
N THR A 49 -15.93 8.36 -15.36
CA THR A 49 -15.15 9.59 -15.16
C THR A 49 -14.53 9.91 -13.79
N ARG A 50 -13.19 10.05 -13.87
CA ARG A 50 -12.31 11.04 -13.23
C ARG A 50 -12.13 10.93 -11.71
N ASN A 51 -11.07 10.24 -11.32
CA ASN A 51 -10.11 10.80 -10.37
C ASN A 51 -8.67 10.40 -10.74
N THR A 52 -7.95 11.36 -11.29
CA THR A 52 -6.50 11.35 -11.41
C THR A 52 -5.87 11.39 -10.01
N MET A 53 -5.92 10.29 -9.27
CA MET A 53 -4.97 10.05 -8.19
C MET A 53 -3.64 9.67 -8.84
N SER A 54 -2.83 10.69 -9.15
CA SER A 54 -1.44 10.59 -9.60
C SER A 54 -0.49 9.95 -8.58
N VAL A 55 -1.04 9.24 -7.58
CA VAL A 55 -0.32 8.62 -6.47
C VAL A 55 0.29 7.28 -6.92
N TYR A 56 -0.23 6.70 -8.00
CA TYR A 56 0.19 5.39 -8.46
C TYR A 56 0.74 5.50 -9.87
N GLU A 57 2.04 5.26 -10.01
CA GLU A 57 2.72 5.08 -11.28
C GLU A 57 2.31 3.75 -11.94
N PHE A 58 1.01 3.48 -12.05
CA PHE A 58 0.46 2.28 -12.67
C PHE A 58 -0.38 2.67 -13.87
N SER A 59 -0.24 1.94 -14.96
CA SER A 59 -1.04 2.09 -16.17
C SER A 59 -1.73 0.79 -16.54
N GLN A 60 -2.92 0.90 -17.15
CA GLN A 60 -3.65 -0.25 -17.65
C GLN A 60 -3.19 -0.59 -19.07
N CYS A 61 -2.84 -1.85 -19.32
CA CYS A 61 -2.58 -2.31 -20.69
C CYS A 61 -3.88 -2.30 -21.50
N SER A 62 -3.90 -1.56 -22.61
CA SER A 62 -5.08 -1.46 -23.48
C SER A 62 -5.52 -2.80 -24.09
N ARG A 63 -4.59 -3.76 -24.23
CA ARG A 63 -4.81 -5.08 -24.84
C ARG A 63 -5.29 -6.13 -23.84
N CYS A 64 -4.54 -6.37 -22.76
CA CYS A 64 -4.87 -7.44 -21.79
C CYS A 64 -5.61 -6.93 -20.55
N LYS A 65 -5.89 -5.62 -20.47
CA LYS A 65 -6.56 -4.95 -19.34
C LYS A 65 -5.87 -5.12 -17.98
N THR A 66 -4.67 -5.67 -17.95
CA THR A 66 -3.85 -5.83 -16.75
C THR A 66 -3.16 -4.52 -16.38
N TYR A 67 -3.22 -4.15 -15.12
CA TYR A 67 -2.48 -3.02 -14.56
C TYR A 67 -1.02 -3.39 -14.31
N HIS A 68 -0.11 -2.46 -14.61
CA HIS A 68 1.32 -2.64 -14.43
C HIS A 68 1.97 -1.34 -13.96
N SER A 69 3.09 -1.45 -13.25
CA SER A 69 3.90 -0.29 -12.90
C SER A 69 4.52 0.34 -14.15
N ASN A 70 4.54 1.65 -14.22
CA ASN A 70 5.20 2.44 -15.27
C ASN A 70 6.73 2.32 -15.19
N LEU A 71 7.27 1.88 -14.05
CA LEU A 71 8.70 1.61 -13.87
C LEU A 71 9.14 0.26 -14.42
N GLU A 72 8.18 -0.64 -14.69
CA GLU A 72 8.46 -1.99 -15.19
C GLU A 72 8.02 -2.14 -16.65
N LYS A 73 8.82 -2.87 -17.45
CA LYS A 73 8.39 -3.24 -18.80
C LYS A 73 7.26 -4.25 -18.73
N HIS A 74 6.05 -3.83 -19.09
CA HIS A 74 4.92 -4.73 -19.20
C HIS A 74 5.01 -5.64 -20.42
N VAL A 75 5.03 -6.95 -20.19
CA VAL A 75 4.93 -7.97 -21.24
C VAL A 75 3.46 -8.40 -21.36
N CYS A 76 2.77 -7.85 -22.36
CA CYS A 76 1.39 -8.21 -22.65
C CYS A 76 1.31 -9.64 -23.21
N ARG A 77 0.82 -10.59 -22.39
CA ARG A 77 0.45 -11.95 -22.83
C ARG A 77 -1.02 -12.07 -23.27
N GLY A 78 -1.61 -10.96 -23.75
CA GLY A 78 -2.98 -10.97 -24.25
C GLY A 78 -3.13 -11.97 -25.40
N ASN A 79 -4.19 -12.77 -25.37
CA ASN A 79 -4.55 -13.78 -26.39
C ASN A 79 -4.22 -13.27 -27.79
N ILE A 80 -3.25 -13.91 -28.45
CA ILE A 80 -3.03 -13.77 -29.89
C ILE A 80 -4.34 -14.23 -30.55
N PRO A 81 -5.15 -13.36 -31.17
CA PRO A 81 -6.12 -13.85 -32.13
C PRO A 81 -5.27 -14.30 -33.32
N ASN A 82 -5.15 -15.61 -33.52
CA ASN A 82 -4.56 -16.16 -34.73
C ASN A 82 -5.21 -15.47 -35.94
N ALA A 83 -4.39 -14.79 -36.74
CA ALA A 83 -4.71 -14.36 -38.09
C ALA A 83 -3.82 -15.16 -39.05
#